data_AF-A0A974TI77-F1
#
_entry.id   AF-A0A974TI77-F1
#
_cell.length_a   1.000
_cell.length_b   1.000
_cell.length_c   1.000
_cell.angle_alpha   90.00
_cell.angle_beta   90.00
_cell.angle_gamma   90.00
#
_symmetry.space_group_name_H-M   'P 1'
#
loop_
_entity.id
_entity.type
_entity.pdbx_description
1 polymer ?
#
loop_
_entity_poly.entity_id
_entity_poly.type
_entity_poly.pdbx_seq_one_letter_code
_entity_poly.pdbx_strand_id
1 'polypeptide(L)'
;MTSSGLRVLIIGGYGTFGSRLARLLKDDPRFRPIIGGRSLEKARGFAAELGGQAEGTQFDRDAELIPQLTALMPSVIVDASGPFQAMGEDRYRVAEAAIALGISYLDLADSRAFVAGIGALDAAAKESGVFVLSGLSSFPALSFAAAEVLADEFSEVTDVSAGIAPSPRAGIGLNVIKAIASYAGKPVPMTKHGRVQDGVGLVDFRRMVIAPPGAVPLRARDFLLADAPDLALLPMRFPGLKTAFTGAGTEPRWLQSLLRLAARMVRFGLLPSLSPFAGLIHAASRRLAFGEHRGGMFVSVEGKGLDGGDYRADWHLIAEGDDGPFIPATGAAALLRALADGQRPASGARPAIGEVPLSAFEAAFRPLAIRTGIRRHRAGDRDLPLYRRVLGDAWAALPPAVAAMHSVSGGEYRVSGRARVERGKGLLASIVAAVIGFPKAAEDIPVSVTFSVEDGRETWLRDFGGRRFFSRQLEGNGRHAHLLAEQFGPVRVFIALVPEGGRMRLVIRGWQVFGLPLPRFLAPDGDTFEEEADGRFRFHVEIGGPLTGLIVRYTGWLMPD
;
A
#
# COMPACT_ATOMS: atom_id res chain seq x y z
N MET A 1 0.87 39.75 16.08
CA MET A 1 -0.14 39.79 15.00
C MET A 1 -0.85 38.46 15.01
N THR A 2 -2.12 38.45 15.38
CA THR A 2 -2.98 37.26 15.42
C THR A 2 -3.13 36.72 13.98
N SER A 3 -2.32 35.75 13.60
CA SER A 3 -2.49 35.06 12.31
C SER A 3 -3.82 34.32 12.37
N SER A 4 -4.85 34.88 11.73
CA SER A 4 -6.10 34.18 11.49
C SER A 4 -5.79 32.95 10.65
N GLY A 5 -6.08 31.75 11.17
CA GLY A 5 -5.78 30.48 10.50
C GLY A 5 -6.31 30.43 9.04
N LEU A 6 -5.61 29.67 8.20
CA LEU A 6 -5.90 29.47 6.78
C LEU A 6 -7.32 28.92 6.60
N ARG A 7 -8.16 29.64 5.85
CA ARG A 7 -9.54 29.22 5.56
C ARG A 7 -9.53 28.28 4.35
N VAL A 8 -9.91 27.02 4.58
CA VAL A 8 -9.83 25.96 3.56
C VAL A 8 -11.24 25.53 3.20
N LEU A 9 -11.73 25.90 2.00
CA LEU A 9 -13.01 25.40 1.51
C LEU A 9 -12.86 24.00 0.96
N ILE A 10 -13.49 23.02 1.61
CA ILE A 10 -13.50 21.62 1.16
C ILE A 10 -14.84 21.34 0.49
N ILE A 11 -14.86 21.30 -0.84
CA ILE A 11 -16.06 20.98 -1.62
C ILE A 11 -16.27 19.46 -1.60
N GLY A 12 -17.50 19.03 -1.28
CA GLY A 12 -17.74 17.63 -0.93
C GLY A 12 -17.20 17.28 0.45
N GLY A 13 -17.16 18.26 1.36
CA GLY A 13 -16.49 18.17 2.67
C GLY A 13 -17.02 17.10 3.62
N TYR A 14 -18.27 16.65 3.46
CA TYR A 14 -18.85 15.52 4.20
C TYR A 14 -18.90 14.22 3.37
N GLY A 15 -18.28 14.20 2.18
CA GLY A 15 -18.13 13.03 1.33
C GLY A 15 -16.97 12.12 1.77
N THR A 16 -16.69 11.07 0.99
CA THR A 16 -15.67 10.07 1.33
C THR A 16 -14.29 10.71 1.56
N PHE A 17 -13.75 11.46 0.59
CA PHE A 17 -12.39 12.00 0.71
C PHE A 17 -12.36 13.36 1.42
N GLY A 18 -13.32 14.25 1.14
CA GLY A 18 -13.40 15.56 1.80
C GLY A 18 -13.48 15.46 3.32
N SER A 19 -14.26 14.50 3.86
CA SER A 19 -14.37 14.32 5.32
C SER A 19 -13.07 13.83 5.96
N ARG A 20 -12.25 13.09 5.21
CA ARG A 20 -10.96 12.59 5.67
C ARG A 20 -9.91 13.67 5.65
N LEU A 21 -9.90 14.51 4.61
CA LEU A 21 -9.08 15.72 4.61
C LEU A 21 -9.44 16.61 5.81
N ALA A 22 -10.72 16.86 6.05
CA ALA A 22 -11.15 17.66 7.19
C ALA A 22 -10.69 17.05 8.53
N ARG A 23 -10.79 15.72 8.70
CA ARG A 23 -10.28 15.01 9.89
C ARG A 23 -8.76 15.08 10.03
N LEU A 24 -8.00 15.09 8.94
CA LEU A 24 -6.54 15.25 8.96
C LEU A 24 -6.11 16.67 9.37
N LEU A 25 -6.97 17.68 9.17
CA LEU A 25 -6.68 19.08 9.47
C LEU A 25 -7.25 19.55 10.83
N LYS A 26 -8.22 18.84 11.40
CA LYS A 26 -9.04 19.33 12.52
C LYS A 26 -8.25 19.73 13.78
N ASP A 27 -7.15 19.03 14.07
CA ASP A 27 -6.37 19.21 15.30
C ASP A 27 -5.25 20.24 15.14
N ASP A 28 -5.05 20.80 13.94
CA ASP A 28 -4.05 21.83 13.66
C ASP A 28 -4.69 23.23 13.67
N PRO A 29 -4.38 24.07 14.68
CA PRO A 29 -5.05 25.36 14.90
C PRO A 29 -4.78 26.38 13.79
N ARG A 30 -3.83 26.10 12.89
CA ARG A 30 -3.53 26.94 11.73
C ARG A 30 -4.59 26.84 10.64
N PHE A 31 -5.51 25.87 10.71
CA PHE A 31 -6.57 25.69 9.71
C PHE A 31 -7.96 26.02 10.25
N ARG A 32 -8.80 26.55 9.36
CA ARG A 32 -10.23 26.79 9.57
C ARG A 32 -11.00 26.11 8.43
N PRO A 33 -11.32 24.81 8.56
CA PRO A 33 -12.01 24.07 7.50
C PRO A 33 -13.44 24.59 7.27
N ILE A 34 -13.76 24.94 6.03
CA ILE A 34 -15.11 25.27 5.59
C ILE A 34 -15.66 24.03 4.86
N ILE A 35 -16.57 23.31 5.51
CA ILE A 35 -17.19 22.11 4.99
C ILE A 35 -18.28 22.52 4.00
N GLY A 36 -17.97 22.43 2.70
CA GLY A 36 -18.87 22.79 1.61
C GLY A 36 -19.59 21.58 1.01
N GLY A 37 -20.90 21.70 0.82
CA GLY A 37 -21.67 20.77 0.00
C GLY A 37 -23.13 21.19 -0.18
N ARG A 38 -23.87 20.48 -1.04
CA ARG A 38 -25.25 20.83 -1.41
C ARG A 38 -26.25 20.88 -0.25
N SER A 39 -26.01 20.11 0.81
CA SER A 39 -26.87 20.07 2.00
C SER A 39 -26.22 20.83 3.16
N LEU A 40 -26.80 21.99 3.49
CA LEU A 40 -26.37 22.80 4.64
C LEU A 40 -26.43 22.02 5.95
N GLU A 41 -27.50 21.25 6.15
CA GLU A 41 -27.70 20.42 7.34
C GLU A 41 -26.57 19.42 7.53
N LYS A 42 -26.21 18.66 6.48
CA LYS A 42 -25.11 17.69 6.54
C LYS A 42 -23.75 18.37 6.75
N ALA A 43 -23.53 19.51 6.10
CA ALA A 43 -22.31 20.28 6.26
C ALA A 43 -22.14 20.77 7.71
N ARG A 44 -23.20 21.36 8.29
CA ARG A 44 -23.19 21.82 9.70
C ARG A 44 -23.09 20.67 10.69
N GLY A 45 -23.81 19.57 10.46
CA GLY A 45 -23.74 18.38 11.30
C GLY A 45 -22.33 17.79 11.34
N PHE A 46 -21.67 17.67 10.17
CA PHE A 46 -20.30 17.17 10.10
C PHE A 46 -19.28 18.16 10.69
N ALA A 47 -19.43 19.46 10.46
CA ALA A 47 -18.58 20.48 11.09
C ALA A 47 -18.69 20.44 12.63
N ALA A 48 -19.90 20.23 13.16
CA ALA A 48 -20.12 20.05 14.60
C ALA A 48 -19.46 18.76 15.14
N GLU A 49 -19.51 17.66 14.39
CA GLU A 49 -18.79 16.40 14.73
C GLU A 49 -17.27 16.61 14.79
N LEU A 50 -16.72 17.38 13.85
CA LEU A 50 -15.28 17.70 13.84
C LEU A 50 -14.87 18.58 15.03
N GLY A 51 -15.73 19.51 15.44
CA GLY A 51 -15.43 20.51 16.45
C GLY A 51 -14.38 21.54 16.00
N GLY A 52 -13.76 22.20 16.97
CA GLY A 52 -12.69 23.17 16.72
C GLY A 52 -13.14 24.39 15.92
N GLN A 53 -12.40 24.71 14.86
CA GLN A 53 -12.65 25.89 14.00
C GLN A 53 -13.40 25.54 12.70
N ALA A 54 -13.99 24.36 12.61
CA ALA A 54 -14.72 23.93 11.41
C ALA A 54 -16.07 24.64 11.29
N GLU A 55 -16.42 25.11 10.09
CA GLU A 55 -17.72 25.70 9.77
C GLU A 55 -18.40 24.97 8.62
N GLY A 56 -19.71 24.76 8.72
CA GLY A 56 -20.50 24.09 7.67
C GLY A 56 -21.27 25.09 6.83
N THR A 57 -21.12 25.00 5.51
CA THR A 57 -21.84 25.87 4.56
C THR A 57 -22.50 25.08 3.44
N GLN A 58 -23.58 25.65 2.90
CA GLN A 58 -24.09 25.22 1.62
C GLN A 58 -23.12 25.71 0.54
N PHE A 59 -22.71 24.80 -0.33
CA PHE A 59 -21.93 25.14 -1.52
C PHE A 59 -22.36 24.20 -2.64
N ASP A 60 -22.88 24.78 -3.72
CA ASP A 60 -23.23 24.05 -4.92
C ASP A 60 -22.29 24.45 -6.06
N ARG A 61 -21.49 23.48 -6.51
CA ARG A 61 -20.52 23.64 -7.59
C ARG A 61 -21.17 23.90 -8.95
N ASP A 62 -22.45 23.53 -9.08
CA ASP A 62 -23.19 23.63 -10.33
C ASP A 62 -23.96 24.96 -10.43
N ALA A 63 -24.10 25.69 -9.31
CA ALA A 63 -24.70 27.01 -9.22
C ALA A 63 -23.69 28.15 -9.49
N GLU A 64 -24.15 29.41 -9.37
CA GLU A 64 -23.30 30.60 -9.52
C GLU A 64 -22.17 30.63 -8.49
N LEU A 65 -20.92 30.52 -8.97
CA LEU A 65 -19.75 30.30 -8.11
C LEU A 65 -19.20 31.59 -7.48
N ILE A 66 -19.15 32.68 -8.25
CA ILE A 66 -18.54 33.94 -7.81
C ILE A 66 -19.21 34.49 -6.54
N PRO A 67 -20.56 34.57 -6.43
CA PRO A 67 -21.21 35.05 -5.21
C PRO A 67 -20.94 34.15 -4.00
N GLN A 68 -20.98 32.82 -4.20
CA GLN A 68 -20.71 31.85 -3.12
C GLN A 68 -19.27 31.99 -2.58
N LEU A 69 -18.28 32.04 -3.48
CA LEU A 69 -16.87 32.15 -3.09
C LEU A 69 -16.54 33.52 -2.48
N THR A 70 -17.12 34.60 -2.99
CA THR A 70 -16.95 35.95 -2.44
C THR A 70 -17.48 36.04 -1.01
N ALA A 71 -18.66 35.45 -0.73
CA ALA A 71 -19.22 35.43 0.62
C ALA A 71 -18.37 34.61 1.62
N LEU A 72 -17.77 33.51 1.15
CA LEU A 72 -16.98 32.63 1.99
C LEU A 72 -15.56 33.15 2.24
N MET A 73 -14.97 33.90 1.31
CA MET A 73 -13.57 34.37 1.37
C MET A 73 -12.57 33.27 1.78
N PRO A 74 -12.55 32.11 1.10
CA PRO A 74 -11.57 31.07 1.40
C PRO A 74 -10.17 31.49 0.92
N SER A 75 -9.14 31.08 1.64
CA SER A 75 -7.74 31.26 1.23
C SER A 75 -7.34 30.26 0.15
N VAL A 76 -7.92 29.05 0.22
CA VAL A 76 -7.67 27.95 -0.71
C VAL A 76 -8.92 27.07 -0.80
N ILE A 77 -9.16 26.53 -1.99
CA ILE A 77 -10.23 25.57 -2.27
C ILE A 77 -9.61 24.18 -2.45
N VAL A 78 -10.24 23.16 -1.88
CA VAL A 78 -9.97 21.76 -2.18
C VAL A 78 -11.23 21.09 -2.71
N ASP A 79 -11.24 20.75 -3.99
CA ASP A 79 -12.35 20.02 -4.62
C ASP A 79 -12.20 18.50 -4.40
N ALA A 80 -13.07 17.95 -3.55
CA ALA A 80 -13.20 16.52 -3.31
C ALA A 80 -14.57 15.96 -3.77
N SER A 81 -15.25 16.66 -4.69
CA SER A 81 -16.65 16.42 -5.07
C SER A 81 -16.85 15.66 -6.39
N GLY A 82 -15.97 14.70 -6.69
CA GLY A 82 -16.06 13.84 -7.88
C GLY A 82 -17.39 13.07 -8.03
N PRO A 83 -17.62 12.40 -9.18
CA PRO A 83 -16.60 11.92 -10.10
C PRO A 83 -16.18 12.95 -11.16
N PHE A 84 -14.88 13.10 -11.36
CA PHE A 84 -14.30 14.06 -12.31
C PHE A 84 -14.41 13.61 -13.78
N GLN A 85 -14.71 12.33 -14.00
CA GLN A 85 -14.92 11.71 -15.32
C GLN A 85 -16.25 12.13 -15.96
N ALA A 86 -17.20 12.62 -15.16
CA ALA A 86 -18.53 13.02 -15.62
C ALA A 86 -18.66 14.54 -15.83
N MET A 87 -17.59 15.29 -15.58
CA MET A 87 -17.58 16.74 -15.74
C MET A 87 -17.40 17.04 -17.24
N GLY A 88 -18.40 17.69 -17.84
CA GLY A 88 -18.51 17.94 -19.28
C GLY A 88 -17.50 18.95 -19.82
N GLU A 89 -17.98 19.92 -20.60
CA GLU A 89 -17.15 20.97 -21.17
C GLU A 89 -16.68 21.97 -20.09
N ASP A 90 -17.57 22.37 -19.18
CA ASP A 90 -17.29 23.30 -18.07
C ASP A 90 -16.58 22.65 -16.87
N ARG A 91 -15.75 21.63 -17.12
CA ARG A 91 -15.15 20.81 -16.05
C ARG A 91 -14.30 21.61 -15.07
N TYR A 92 -13.69 22.71 -15.52
CA TYR A 92 -12.80 23.53 -14.69
C TYR A 92 -13.47 24.76 -14.07
N ARG A 93 -14.79 24.93 -14.16
CA ARG A 93 -15.52 26.13 -13.70
C ARG A 93 -15.20 26.57 -12.26
N VAL A 94 -14.95 25.62 -11.35
CA VAL A 94 -14.56 25.92 -9.96
C VAL A 94 -13.15 26.53 -9.90
N ALA A 95 -12.20 25.97 -10.65
CA ALA A 95 -10.84 26.49 -10.72
C ALA A 95 -10.80 27.85 -11.45
N GLU A 96 -11.59 28.02 -12.51
CA GLU A 96 -11.72 29.30 -13.23
C GLU A 96 -12.29 30.40 -12.32
N ALA A 97 -13.36 30.10 -11.56
CA ALA A 97 -13.91 31.03 -10.58
C ALA A 97 -12.92 31.35 -9.45
N ALA A 98 -12.12 30.37 -9.03
CA ALA A 98 -11.06 30.57 -8.04
C ALA A 98 -9.98 31.54 -8.56
N ILE A 99 -9.50 31.33 -9.80
CA ILE A 99 -8.53 32.22 -10.47
C ILE A 99 -9.08 33.65 -10.56
N ALA A 100 -10.33 33.81 -10.98
CA ALA A 100 -10.98 35.12 -11.11
C ALA A 100 -11.05 35.90 -9.79
N LEU A 101 -11.06 35.19 -8.65
CA LEU A 101 -11.10 35.77 -7.31
C LEU A 101 -9.75 35.78 -6.58
N GLY A 102 -8.66 35.37 -7.24
CA GLY A 102 -7.33 35.29 -6.61
C GLY A 102 -7.23 34.21 -5.52
N ILE A 103 -8.06 33.17 -5.60
CA ILE A 103 -8.08 32.04 -4.67
C ILE A 103 -7.30 30.87 -5.27
N SER A 104 -6.41 30.27 -4.49
CA SER A 104 -5.67 29.08 -4.96
C SER A 104 -6.55 27.83 -4.90
N TYR A 105 -6.34 26.90 -5.83
CA TYR A 105 -7.21 25.74 -6.03
C TYR A 105 -6.41 24.43 -6.02
N LEU A 106 -6.96 23.43 -5.33
CA LEU A 106 -6.48 22.06 -5.25
C LEU A 106 -7.63 21.10 -5.56
N ASP A 107 -7.36 19.92 -6.09
CA ASP A 107 -8.35 18.84 -6.15
C ASP A 107 -7.76 17.46 -5.89
N LEU A 108 -8.66 16.51 -5.60
CA LEU A 108 -8.32 15.10 -5.42
C LEU A 108 -8.70 14.25 -6.65
N ALA A 109 -8.63 14.84 -7.85
CA ALA A 109 -9.12 14.19 -9.06
C ALA A 109 -8.28 12.96 -9.46
N ASP A 110 -8.98 11.93 -9.93
CA ASP A 110 -8.44 10.67 -10.43
C ASP A 110 -8.81 10.43 -11.90
N SER A 111 -9.34 11.45 -12.58
CA SER A 111 -9.73 11.40 -13.99
C SER A 111 -8.55 11.75 -14.88
N ARG A 112 -8.14 10.83 -15.76
CA ARG A 112 -7.01 11.03 -16.68
C ARG A 112 -7.14 12.31 -17.50
N ALA A 113 -8.29 12.52 -18.13
CA ALA A 113 -8.54 13.68 -18.98
C ALA A 113 -8.65 15.00 -18.19
N PHE A 114 -9.17 14.96 -16.96
CA PHE A 114 -9.28 16.14 -16.11
C PHE A 114 -7.91 16.58 -15.62
N VAL A 115 -7.13 15.65 -15.04
CA VAL A 115 -5.83 15.97 -14.46
C VAL A 115 -4.84 16.39 -15.54
N ALA A 116 -4.74 15.64 -16.66
CA ALA A 116 -3.81 15.98 -17.73
C ALA A 116 -4.15 17.29 -18.45
N GLY A 117 -5.42 17.70 -18.43
CA GLY A 117 -5.89 18.91 -19.11
C GLY A 117 -5.85 20.19 -18.28
N ILE A 118 -5.58 20.12 -16.97
CA ILE A 118 -5.65 21.31 -16.07
C ILE A 118 -4.67 22.42 -16.48
N GLY A 119 -3.58 22.07 -17.17
CA GLY A 119 -2.58 23.03 -17.66
C GLY A 119 -3.14 24.07 -18.64
N ALA A 120 -4.34 23.86 -19.20
CA ALA A 120 -5.05 24.86 -19.99
C ALA A 120 -5.29 26.18 -19.23
N LEU A 121 -5.30 26.14 -17.89
CA LEU A 121 -5.51 27.32 -17.04
C LEU A 121 -4.20 28.01 -16.61
N ASP A 122 -3.03 27.56 -17.09
CA ASP A 122 -1.74 27.98 -16.53
C ASP A 122 -1.46 29.47 -16.67
N ALA A 123 -1.73 30.03 -17.85
CA ALA A 123 -1.53 31.46 -18.12
C ALA A 123 -2.39 32.33 -17.19
N ALA A 124 -3.69 32.03 -17.08
CA ALA A 124 -4.62 32.77 -16.23
C ALA A 124 -4.26 32.65 -14.74
N ALA A 125 -3.86 31.46 -14.29
CA ALA A 125 -3.42 31.25 -12.91
C ALA A 125 -2.14 32.03 -12.57
N LYS A 126 -1.17 32.09 -13.50
CA LYS A 126 0.06 32.90 -13.36
C LYS A 126 -0.24 34.39 -13.29
N GLU A 127 -1.12 34.89 -14.16
CA GLU A 127 -1.52 36.30 -14.19
C GLU A 127 -2.22 36.73 -12.89
N SER A 128 -3.11 35.87 -12.36
CA SER A 128 -3.77 36.10 -11.06
C SER A 128 -2.85 35.83 -9.86
N GLY A 129 -1.64 35.31 -10.08
CA GLY A 129 -0.67 35.03 -9.04
C GLY A 129 -1.10 33.91 -8.07
N VAL A 130 -1.88 32.94 -8.54
CA VAL A 130 -2.38 31.78 -7.77
C VAL A 130 -1.82 30.47 -8.30
N PHE A 131 -1.86 29.41 -7.48
CA PHE A 131 -1.59 28.05 -7.94
C PHE A 131 -2.89 27.26 -8.09
N VAL A 132 -2.91 26.39 -9.11
CA VAL A 132 -4.01 25.47 -9.43
C VAL A 132 -3.43 24.08 -9.65
N LEU A 133 -3.63 23.18 -8.69
CA LEU A 133 -3.00 21.85 -8.69
C LEU A 133 -4.04 20.75 -8.74
N SER A 134 -3.99 19.93 -9.80
CA SER A 134 -4.94 18.83 -9.98
C SER A 134 -4.33 17.47 -9.68
N GLY A 135 -5.09 16.60 -9.01
CA GLY A 135 -4.69 15.23 -8.74
C GLY A 135 -3.80 15.05 -7.51
N LEU A 136 -4.06 15.78 -6.41
CA LEU A 136 -3.40 15.60 -5.10
C LEU A 136 -3.86 14.33 -4.35
N SER A 137 -3.95 13.22 -5.07
CA SER A 137 -4.48 11.94 -4.63
C SER A 137 -3.43 10.83 -4.73
N SER A 138 -3.84 9.57 -4.51
CA SER A 138 -2.96 8.41 -4.69
C SER A 138 -2.40 8.32 -6.11
N PHE A 139 -3.23 8.61 -7.10
CA PHE A 139 -2.86 8.77 -8.50
C PHE A 139 -3.25 10.19 -8.94
N PRO A 140 -2.32 11.04 -9.42
CA PRO A 140 -0.90 10.80 -9.63
C PRO A 140 0.04 11.24 -8.49
N ALA A 141 -0.37 12.08 -7.54
CA ALA A 141 0.60 12.75 -6.65
C ALA A 141 1.47 11.77 -5.84
N LEU A 142 0.87 10.80 -5.13
CA LEU A 142 1.64 9.83 -4.35
C LEU A 142 2.42 8.85 -5.22
N SER A 143 1.83 8.38 -6.33
CA SER A 143 2.52 7.44 -7.21
C SER A 143 3.75 8.04 -7.87
N PHE A 144 3.70 9.32 -8.25
CA PHE A 144 4.85 10.04 -8.81
C PHE A 144 5.88 10.34 -7.74
N ALA A 145 5.48 10.78 -6.55
CA ALA A 145 6.41 11.00 -5.45
C ALA A 145 7.21 9.73 -5.12
N ALA A 146 6.57 8.56 -5.14
CA ALA A 146 7.24 7.28 -4.99
C ALA A 146 8.11 6.93 -6.21
N ALA A 147 7.60 7.08 -7.44
CA ALA A 147 8.35 6.76 -8.66
C ALA A 147 9.62 7.61 -8.80
N GLU A 148 9.57 8.90 -8.44
CA GLU A 148 10.71 9.81 -8.52
C GLU A 148 11.82 9.43 -7.54
N VAL A 149 11.47 9.11 -6.28
CA VAL A 149 12.43 8.62 -5.27
C VAL A 149 13.10 7.33 -5.74
N LEU A 150 12.34 6.42 -6.37
CA LEU A 150 12.90 5.19 -6.91
C LEU A 150 13.81 5.47 -8.12
N ALA A 151 13.41 6.39 -9.00
CA ALA A 151 14.11 6.73 -10.23
C ALA A 151 15.51 7.31 -9.99
N ASP A 152 15.78 7.90 -8.83
CA ASP A 152 17.12 8.38 -8.45
C ASP A 152 18.19 7.26 -8.43
N GLU A 153 17.76 5.99 -8.31
CA GLU A 153 18.64 4.81 -8.35
C GLU A 153 18.86 4.26 -9.78
N PHE A 154 18.31 4.90 -10.81
CA PHE A 154 18.33 4.43 -12.21
C PHE A 154 19.09 5.39 -13.12
N SER A 155 19.86 4.82 -14.05
CA SER A 155 20.42 5.56 -15.19
C SER A 155 19.43 5.65 -16.36
N GLU A 156 18.56 4.64 -16.51
CA GLU A 156 17.49 4.61 -17.50
C GLU A 156 16.24 3.96 -16.87
N VAL A 157 15.10 4.65 -16.94
CA VAL A 157 13.80 4.10 -16.54
C VAL A 157 13.06 3.63 -17.78
N THR A 158 12.74 2.32 -17.84
CA THR A 158 12.04 1.73 -18.99
C THR A 158 10.61 1.33 -18.67
N ASP A 159 10.31 0.93 -17.43
CA ASP A 159 9.00 0.45 -17.06
C ASP A 159 8.56 1.05 -15.73
N VAL A 160 7.35 1.60 -15.69
CA VAL A 160 6.74 2.09 -14.46
C VAL A 160 5.37 1.44 -14.31
N SER A 161 5.15 0.78 -13.18
CA SER A 161 3.89 0.14 -12.86
C SER A 161 3.41 0.55 -11.48
N ALA A 162 2.15 0.92 -11.35
CA ALA A 162 1.55 1.21 -10.07
C ALA A 162 0.22 0.47 -9.88
N GLY A 163 -0.18 0.26 -8.64
CA GLY A 163 -1.48 -0.32 -8.38
C GLY A 163 -1.97 -0.09 -6.97
N ILE A 164 -3.29 0.11 -6.85
CA ILE A 164 -3.98 0.24 -5.57
C ILE A 164 -4.83 -0.98 -5.29
N ALA A 165 -4.91 -1.36 -4.03
CA ALA A 165 -5.62 -2.53 -3.57
C ALA A 165 -6.45 -2.14 -2.34
N PRO A 166 -7.65 -1.55 -2.51
CA PRO A 166 -8.47 -1.13 -1.38
C PRO A 166 -8.85 -2.33 -0.50
N SER A 167 -9.11 -2.07 0.78
CA SER A 167 -9.64 -3.11 1.65
C SER A 167 -11.04 -3.53 1.18
N PRO A 168 -11.38 -4.83 1.18
CA PRO A 168 -12.76 -5.27 0.92
C PRO A 168 -13.77 -4.73 1.95
N ARG A 169 -13.30 -4.30 3.13
CA ARG A 169 -14.14 -3.69 4.18
C ARG A 169 -14.19 -2.17 4.10
N ALA A 170 -13.25 -1.54 3.39
CA ALA A 170 -13.31 -0.12 3.12
C ALA A 170 -14.49 0.14 2.17
N GLY A 171 -15.51 0.84 2.65
CA GLY A 171 -16.68 1.17 1.83
C GLY A 171 -16.29 2.01 0.61
N ILE A 172 -16.25 1.41 -0.57
CA ILE A 172 -15.98 2.11 -1.82
C ILE A 172 -17.23 2.92 -2.19
N GLY A 173 -17.09 4.25 -2.29
CA GLY A 173 -18.19 5.15 -2.64
C GLY A 173 -18.76 4.87 -4.04
N LEU A 174 -20.06 5.12 -4.23
CA LEU A 174 -20.74 4.89 -5.51
C LEU A 174 -20.09 5.66 -6.68
N ASN A 175 -19.55 6.86 -6.43
CA ASN A 175 -18.89 7.66 -7.47
C ASN A 175 -17.63 6.99 -8.02
N VAL A 176 -16.86 6.31 -7.16
CA VAL A 176 -15.69 5.51 -7.58
C VAL A 176 -16.15 4.32 -8.42
N ILE A 177 -17.22 3.63 -8.02
CA ILE A 177 -17.78 2.52 -8.82
C ILE A 177 -18.29 3.00 -10.18
N LYS A 178 -18.94 4.17 -10.24
CA LYS A 178 -19.37 4.78 -11.51
C LYS A 178 -18.19 5.09 -12.43
N ALA A 179 -17.10 5.63 -11.88
CA ALA A 179 -15.87 5.88 -12.63
C ALA A 179 -15.28 4.56 -13.17
N ILE A 180 -15.15 3.53 -12.33
CA ILE A 180 -14.66 2.20 -12.74
C ILE A 180 -15.53 1.59 -13.85
N ALA A 181 -16.86 1.70 -13.72
CA ALA A 181 -17.80 1.17 -14.68
C ALA A 181 -17.86 1.96 -16.01
N SER A 182 -17.30 3.18 -16.08
CA SER A 182 -17.33 3.99 -17.31
C SER A 182 -16.32 3.51 -18.36
N TYR A 183 -15.17 2.97 -17.93
CA TYR A 183 -14.10 2.49 -18.81
C TYR A 183 -13.97 0.96 -18.89
N ALA A 184 -14.78 0.22 -18.13
CA ALA A 184 -14.75 -1.24 -18.11
C ALA A 184 -14.98 -1.84 -19.51
N GLY A 185 -14.01 -2.62 -20.02
CA GLY A 185 -14.05 -3.25 -21.34
C GLY A 185 -13.76 -2.31 -22.52
N LYS A 186 -13.51 -1.02 -22.26
CA LYS A 186 -13.21 -0.01 -23.27
C LYS A 186 -11.69 0.14 -23.49
N PRO A 187 -11.26 0.71 -24.63
CA PRO A 187 -9.86 1.07 -24.85
C PRO A 187 -9.37 2.09 -23.83
N VAL A 188 -8.18 1.85 -23.26
CA VAL A 188 -7.50 2.76 -22.34
C VAL A 188 -6.10 3.03 -22.91
N PRO A 189 -5.79 4.27 -23.32
CA PRO A 189 -4.47 4.61 -23.86
C PRO A 189 -3.39 4.42 -22.79
N MET A 190 -2.33 3.69 -23.13
CA MET A 190 -1.17 3.45 -22.27
C MET A 190 0.10 3.27 -23.10
N THR A 191 1.26 3.53 -22.52
CA THR A 191 2.54 3.26 -23.19
C THR A 191 2.84 1.76 -23.16
N LYS A 192 2.99 1.17 -24.33
CA LYS A 192 3.47 -0.21 -24.55
C LYS A 192 4.53 -0.20 -25.64
N HIS A 193 5.69 -0.82 -25.38
CA HIS A 193 6.82 -0.86 -26.32
C HIS A 193 7.26 0.53 -26.81
N GLY A 194 7.25 1.52 -25.91
CA GLY A 194 7.68 2.90 -26.21
C GLY A 194 6.70 3.71 -27.07
N ARG A 195 5.49 3.21 -27.28
CA ARG A 195 4.44 3.88 -28.07
C ARG A 195 3.12 3.88 -27.33
N VAL A 196 2.30 4.89 -27.58
CA VAL A 196 0.92 4.93 -27.07
C VAL A 196 0.10 3.87 -27.82
N GLN A 197 -0.48 2.95 -27.07
CA GLN A 197 -1.33 1.87 -27.57
C GLN A 197 -2.52 1.67 -26.63
N ASP A 198 -3.59 1.08 -27.13
CA ASP A 198 -4.76 0.79 -26.30
C ASP A 198 -4.56 -0.50 -25.49
N GLY A 199 -4.66 -0.38 -24.17
CA GLY A 199 -5.01 -1.49 -23.30
C GLY A 199 -6.52 -1.65 -23.21
N VAL A 200 -6.97 -2.73 -22.55
CA VAL A 200 -8.40 -2.96 -22.31
C VAL A 200 -8.72 -2.79 -20.82
N GLY A 201 -9.52 -1.78 -20.50
CA GLY A 201 -9.90 -1.42 -19.14
C GLY A 201 -10.55 -2.59 -18.39
N LEU A 202 -10.07 -2.85 -17.18
CA LEU A 202 -10.47 -3.98 -16.32
C LEU A 202 -10.26 -5.38 -16.93
N VAL A 203 -9.49 -5.52 -18.01
CA VAL A 203 -9.21 -6.81 -18.66
C VAL A 203 -7.72 -7.11 -18.69
N ASP A 204 -6.92 -6.15 -19.16
CA ASP A 204 -5.45 -6.19 -19.04
C ASP A 204 -5.09 -6.15 -17.54
N PHE A 205 -4.07 -6.89 -17.15
CA PHE A 205 -3.73 -7.01 -15.72
C PHE A 205 -2.25 -7.28 -15.49
N ARG A 206 -1.80 -6.96 -14.28
CA ARG A 206 -0.51 -7.40 -13.73
C ARG A 206 -0.74 -8.11 -12.40
N ARG A 207 0.01 -9.18 -12.15
CA ARG A 207 -0.03 -9.87 -10.84
C ARG A 207 1.07 -9.33 -9.94
N MET A 208 0.71 -8.89 -8.74
CA MET A 208 1.66 -8.32 -7.77
C MET A 208 1.32 -8.74 -6.34
N VAL A 209 2.34 -8.79 -5.48
CA VAL A 209 2.21 -8.87 -4.03
C VAL A 209 2.60 -7.52 -3.45
N ILE A 210 1.72 -6.91 -2.64
CA ILE A 210 2.07 -5.69 -1.91
C ILE A 210 2.72 -6.12 -0.59
N ALA A 211 3.99 -5.79 -0.42
CA ALA A 211 4.80 -6.22 0.72
C ALA A 211 5.76 -5.11 1.15
N PRO A 212 5.34 -4.12 1.97
CA PRO A 212 6.32 -3.25 2.61
C PRO A 212 7.33 -4.10 3.42
N PRO A 213 8.62 -3.77 3.38
CA PRO A 213 9.64 -4.33 4.26
C PRO A 213 9.17 -4.43 5.72
N GLY A 214 9.41 -5.57 6.37
CA GLY A 214 9.08 -5.76 7.79
C GLY A 214 7.59 -5.75 8.15
N ALA A 215 6.69 -5.84 7.17
CA ALA A 215 5.26 -5.92 7.40
C ALA A 215 4.68 -7.22 6.81
N VAL A 216 3.52 -7.65 7.33
CA VAL A 216 2.81 -8.80 6.77
C VAL A 216 2.33 -8.47 5.34
N PRO A 217 2.76 -9.18 4.29
CA PRO A 217 2.30 -8.90 2.93
C PRO A 217 0.79 -9.05 2.76
N LEU A 218 0.21 -8.30 1.82
CA LEU A 218 -1.11 -8.62 1.29
C LEU A 218 -1.03 -9.92 0.48
N ARG A 219 -2.16 -10.60 0.31
CA ARG A 219 -2.24 -11.73 -0.63
C ARG A 219 -1.96 -11.21 -2.04
N ALA A 220 -1.33 -12.04 -2.88
CA ALA A 220 -1.13 -11.72 -4.29
C ALA A 220 -2.46 -11.31 -4.95
N ARG A 221 -2.46 -10.30 -5.80
CA ARG A 221 -3.66 -9.83 -6.49
C ARG A 221 -3.37 -9.61 -7.97
N ASP A 222 -4.41 -9.79 -8.77
CA ASP A 222 -4.40 -9.34 -10.15
C ASP A 222 -4.87 -7.88 -10.12
N PHE A 223 -4.00 -6.96 -10.50
CA PHE A 223 -4.32 -5.54 -10.65
C PHE A 223 -4.84 -5.36 -12.06
N LEU A 224 -6.11 -5.01 -12.21
CA LEU A 224 -6.72 -4.81 -13.52
C LEU A 224 -6.50 -3.36 -13.98
N LEU A 225 -6.22 -3.15 -15.27
CA LEU A 225 -5.93 -1.85 -15.85
C LEU A 225 -7.03 -0.83 -15.53
N ALA A 226 -6.62 0.31 -14.96
CA ALA A 226 -7.49 1.43 -14.61
C ALA A 226 -7.14 2.65 -15.47
N ASP A 227 -8.16 3.39 -15.92
CA ASP A 227 -7.96 4.67 -16.64
C ASP A 227 -7.59 5.77 -15.64
N ALA A 228 -6.31 5.81 -15.25
CA ALA A 228 -5.76 6.72 -14.26
C ALA A 228 -4.88 7.82 -14.89
N PRO A 229 -4.70 8.98 -14.21
CA PRO A 229 -3.86 10.08 -14.71
C PRO A 229 -2.42 9.68 -15.03
N ASP A 230 -1.86 8.76 -14.24
CA ASP A 230 -0.50 8.22 -14.42
C ASP A 230 -0.23 7.76 -15.86
N LEU A 231 -1.20 7.12 -16.52
CA LEU A 231 -1.02 6.62 -17.88
C LEU A 231 -0.78 7.72 -18.91
N ALA A 232 -1.26 8.95 -18.66
CA ALA A 232 -0.98 10.10 -19.49
C ALA A 232 0.29 10.86 -19.07
N LEU A 233 0.59 10.88 -17.78
CA LEU A 233 1.65 11.73 -17.21
C LEU A 233 3.03 11.04 -17.16
N LEU A 234 3.08 9.71 -17.00
CA LEU A 234 4.35 8.97 -16.87
C LEU A 234 5.25 9.12 -18.11
N PRO A 235 4.75 9.05 -19.36
CA PRO A 235 5.60 9.21 -20.55
C PRO A 235 6.16 10.63 -20.69
N MET A 236 5.47 11.63 -20.14
CA MET A 236 5.97 13.00 -20.10
C MET A 236 7.08 13.17 -19.07
N ARG A 237 6.99 12.45 -17.94
CA ARG A 237 7.99 12.52 -16.87
C ARG A 237 9.23 11.68 -17.12
N PHE A 238 9.07 10.54 -17.79
CA PHE A 238 10.13 9.59 -18.12
C PHE A 238 10.20 9.37 -19.65
N PRO A 239 10.99 10.18 -20.39
CA PRO A 239 11.02 10.10 -21.86
C PRO A 239 11.46 8.75 -22.45
N GLY A 240 12.25 7.96 -21.71
CA GLY A 240 12.71 6.63 -22.12
C GLY A 240 11.70 5.49 -21.86
N LEU A 241 10.51 5.80 -21.38
CA LEU A 241 9.54 4.82 -20.91
C LEU A 241 9.02 3.92 -22.04
N LYS A 242 9.23 2.62 -21.89
CA LYS A 242 8.75 1.56 -22.78
C LYS A 242 7.39 1.03 -22.34
N THR A 243 7.12 0.93 -21.04
CA THR A 243 5.84 0.45 -20.53
C THR A 243 5.34 1.28 -19.35
N ALA A 244 4.06 1.65 -19.38
CA ALA A 244 3.36 2.25 -18.24
C ALA A 244 2.15 1.40 -17.88
N PHE A 245 1.95 1.08 -16.60
CA PHE A 245 0.75 0.36 -16.14
C PHE A 245 0.22 0.94 -14.84
N THR A 246 -1.10 1.17 -14.77
CA THR A 246 -1.77 1.56 -13.53
C THR A 246 -3.02 0.72 -13.36
N GLY A 247 -3.22 0.11 -12.19
CA GLY A 247 -4.33 -0.81 -11.99
C GLY A 247 -4.91 -0.88 -10.58
N ALA A 248 -6.03 -1.57 -10.47
CA ALA A 248 -6.73 -1.80 -9.21
C ALA A 248 -6.90 -3.30 -8.92
N GLY A 249 -6.51 -3.72 -7.71
CA GLY A 249 -6.57 -5.08 -7.21
C GLY A 249 -7.58 -5.23 -6.08
N THR A 250 -8.78 -5.77 -6.36
CA THR A 250 -9.86 -5.85 -5.37
C THR A 250 -10.03 -7.26 -4.79
N GLU A 251 -10.52 -7.33 -3.56
CA GLU A 251 -11.02 -8.56 -2.96
C GLU A 251 -12.54 -8.48 -2.75
N PRO A 252 -13.24 -9.63 -2.77
CA PRO A 252 -12.74 -10.97 -3.03
C PRO A 252 -12.42 -11.23 -4.52
N ARG A 253 -11.43 -12.09 -4.79
CA ARG A 253 -10.90 -12.35 -6.15
C ARG A 253 -11.96 -12.84 -7.16
N TRP A 254 -12.97 -13.55 -6.70
CA TRP A 254 -14.04 -14.05 -7.56
C TRP A 254 -14.95 -12.92 -8.06
N LEU A 255 -15.22 -11.88 -7.25
CA LEU A 255 -15.95 -10.69 -7.70
C LEU A 255 -15.15 -9.91 -8.73
N GLN A 256 -13.85 -9.78 -8.51
CA GLN A 256 -12.95 -9.17 -9.49
C GLN A 256 -12.95 -9.96 -10.81
N SER A 257 -12.96 -11.29 -10.74
CA SER A 257 -13.02 -12.16 -11.91
C SER A 257 -14.35 -12.02 -12.66
N LEU A 258 -15.46 -11.88 -11.95
CA LEU A 258 -16.77 -11.59 -12.54
C LEU A 258 -16.80 -10.22 -13.23
N LEU A 259 -16.24 -9.19 -12.59
CA LEU A 259 -16.11 -7.84 -13.17
C LEU A 259 -15.27 -7.88 -14.45
N ARG A 260 -14.15 -8.62 -14.43
CA ARG A 260 -13.29 -8.83 -15.59
C ARG A 260 -14.01 -9.57 -16.72
N LEU A 261 -14.83 -10.57 -16.40
CA LEU A 261 -15.67 -11.26 -17.39
C LEU A 261 -16.70 -10.30 -18.00
N ALA A 262 -17.36 -9.49 -17.18
CA ALA A 262 -18.30 -8.48 -17.65
C ALA A 262 -17.64 -7.42 -18.55
N ALA A 263 -16.43 -6.99 -18.21
CA ALA A 263 -15.62 -6.10 -19.05
C ALA A 263 -15.25 -6.76 -20.39
N ARG A 264 -14.96 -8.07 -20.43
CA ARG A 264 -14.74 -8.81 -21.69
C ARG A 264 -16.01 -8.85 -22.55
N MET A 265 -17.19 -9.01 -21.94
CA MET A 265 -18.45 -8.94 -22.67
C MET A 265 -18.65 -7.57 -23.35
N VAL A 266 -18.27 -6.47 -22.67
CA VAL A 266 -18.26 -5.14 -23.29
C VAL A 266 -17.27 -5.06 -24.44
N ARG A 267 -16.04 -5.57 -24.24
CA ARG A 267 -15.00 -5.58 -25.29
C ARG A 267 -15.43 -6.33 -26.55
N PHE A 268 -16.16 -7.44 -26.41
CA PHE A 268 -16.66 -8.23 -27.54
C PHE A 268 -18.00 -7.73 -28.10
N GLY A 269 -18.54 -6.62 -27.61
CA GLY A 269 -19.80 -6.04 -28.08
C GLY A 269 -21.07 -6.76 -27.61
N LEU A 270 -20.96 -7.69 -26.65
CA LEU A 270 -22.11 -8.39 -26.06
C LEU A 270 -22.89 -7.50 -25.07
N LEU A 271 -22.23 -6.48 -24.51
CA LEU A 271 -22.82 -5.45 -23.66
C LEU A 271 -22.31 -4.07 -24.11
N PRO A 272 -23.13 -3.02 -24.16
CA PRO A 272 -22.66 -1.69 -24.56
C PRO A 272 -21.81 -1.00 -23.48
N SER A 273 -22.12 -1.20 -22.20
CA SER A 273 -21.42 -0.58 -21.07
C SER A 273 -21.78 -1.25 -19.74
N LEU A 274 -20.88 -1.16 -18.75
CA LEU A 274 -21.19 -1.53 -17.36
C LEU A 274 -21.74 -0.38 -16.51
N SER A 275 -21.73 0.87 -17.02
CA SER A 275 -22.17 2.05 -16.26
C SER A 275 -23.59 1.95 -15.69
N PRO A 276 -24.60 1.41 -16.40
CA PRO A 276 -25.95 1.22 -15.84
C PRO A 276 -25.99 0.30 -14.61
N PHE A 277 -25.02 -0.61 -14.49
CA PHE A 277 -24.95 -1.59 -13.40
C PHE A 277 -24.17 -1.08 -12.18
N ALA A 278 -23.68 0.17 -12.18
CA ALA A 278 -22.87 0.71 -11.10
C ALA A 278 -23.54 0.61 -9.72
N GLY A 279 -24.86 0.81 -9.65
CA GLY A 279 -25.63 0.64 -8.40
C GLY A 279 -25.65 -0.81 -7.90
N LEU A 280 -25.81 -1.78 -8.81
CA LEU A 280 -25.77 -3.20 -8.49
C LEU A 280 -24.36 -3.64 -8.06
N ILE A 281 -23.32 -3.20 -8.78
CA ILE A 281 -21.91 -3.46 -8.44
C ILE A 281 -21.60 -2.90 -7.05
N HIS A 282 -22.04 -1.68 -6.76
CA HIS A 282 -21.86 -1.06 -5.44
C HIS A 282 -22.56 -1.87 -4.34
N ALA A 283 -23.83 -2.25 -4.55
CA ALA A 283 -24.57 -3.07 -3.59
C ALA A 283 -23.92 -4.45 -3.36
N ALA A 284 -23.45 -5.11 -4.43
CA ALA A 284 -22.74 -6.38 -4.36
C ALA A 284 -21.42 -6.23 -3.58
N SER A 285 -20.63 -5.20 -3.87
CA SER A 285 -19.34 -4.95 -3.19
C SER A 285 -19.51 -4.79 -1.67
N ARG A 286 -20.63 -4.20 -1.22
CA ARG A 286 -20.93 -4.03 0.20
C ARG A 286 -21.42 -5.30 0.88
N ARG A 287 -22.29 -6.07 0.22
CA ARG A 287 -22.90 -7.29 0.80
C ARG A 287 -21.96 -8.48 0.81
N LEU A 288 -21.02 -8.52 -0.13
CA LEU A 288 -20.09 -9.63 -0.35
C LEU A 288 -18.66 -9.25 0.07
N ALA A 289 -18.54 -8.25 0.94
CA ALA A 289 -17.29 -7.80 1.54
C ALA A 289 -16.75 -8.87 2.48
N PHE A 290 -15.83 -9.70 1.99
CA PHE A 290 -15.11 -10.69 2.78
C PHE A 290 -13.62 -10.63 2.48
N GLY A 291 -12.80 -10.72 3.52
CA GLY A 291 -11.35 -10.63 3.44
C GLY A 291 -10.76 -9.91 4.65
N GLU A 292 -9.44 -9.73 4.60
CA GLU A 292 -8.69 -8.99 5.63
C GLU A 292 -9.06 -7.49 5.57
N HIS A 293 -9.14 -6.83 6.73
CA HIS A 293 -9.39 -5.38 6.80
C HIS A 293 -8.11 -4.60 6.47
N ARG A 294 -7.54 -4.84 5.28
CA ARG A 294 -6.23 -4.32 4.88
C ARG A 294 -6.27 -3.89 3.43
N GLY A 295 -5.71 -2.71 3.16
CA GLY A 295 -5.50 -2.19 1.81
C GLY A 295 -4.02 -1.95 1.55
N GLY A 296 -3.69 -1.56 0.33
CA GLY A 296 -2.32 -1.19 0.00
C GLY A 296 -2.16 -0.56 -1.36
N MET A 297 -0.94 -0.12 -1.62
CA MET A 297 -0.50 0.41 -2.90
C MET A 297 0.92 -0.07 -3.21
N PHE A 298 1.27 -0.15 -4.49
CA PHE A 298 2.66 -0.27 -4.91
C PHE A 298 2.96 0.67 -6.06
N VAL A 299 4.24 1.03 -6.17
CA VAL A 299 4.85 1.66 -7.35
C VAL A 299 6.14 0.90 -7.63
N SER A 300 6.34 0.49 -8.87
CA SER A 300 7.45 -0.34 -9.32
C SER A 300 8.11 0.35 -10.49
N VAL A 301 9.43 0.50 -10.43
CA VAL A 301 10.28 1.07 -11.47
C VAL A 301 11.27 0.00 -11.90
N GLU A 302 11.35 -0.26 -13.20
CA GLU A 302 12.33 -1.18 -13.80
C GLU A 302 13.12 -0.46 -14.91
N GLY A 303 14.36 -0.88 -15.12
CA GLY A 303 15.26 -0.29 -16.10
C GLY A 303 16.71 -0.64 -15.84
N LYS A 304 17.61 0.32 -16.07
CA LYS A 304 19.04 0.19 -15.80
C LYS A 304 19.42 0.92 -14.53
N GLY A 305 20.11 0.23 -13.62
CA GLY A 305 20.70 0.84 -12.44
C GLY A 305 21.84 1.81 -12.81
N LEU A 306 22.32 2.57 -11.83
CA LEU A 306 23.50 3.43 -12.01
C LEU A 306 24.79 2.64 -12.33
N ASP A 307 24.81 1.34 -12.02
CA ASP A 307 25.88 0.40 -12.37
C ASP A 307 25.73 -0.19 -13.79
N GLY A 308 24.67 0.18 -14.53
CA GLY A 308 24.35 -0.34 -15.86
C GLY A 308 23.69 -1.72 -15.87
N GLY A 309 23.51 -2.35 -14.71
CA GLY A 309 22.83 -3.63 -14.56
C GLY A 309 21.31 -3.51 -14.70
N ASP A 310 20.64 -4.64 -15.00
CA ASP A 310 19.18 -4.69 -14.89
C ASP A 310 18.79 -4.47 -13.43
N TYR A 311 17.88 -3.52 -13.21
CA TYR A 311 17.48 -3.11 -11.89
C TYR A 311 15.97 -2.94 -11.80
N ARG A 312 15.43 -3.29 -10.63
CA ARG A 312 14.05 -3.02 -10.26
C ARG A 312 13.99 -2.56 -8.81
N ALA A 313 13.15 -1.57 -8.56
CA ALA A 313 12.84 -1.10 -7.22
C ALA A 313 11.33 -0.87 -7.08
N ASP A 314 10.78 -1.32 -5.95
CA ASP A 314 9.36 -1.28 -5.66
C ASP A 314 9.11 -0.55 -4.34
N TRP A 315 8.38 0.56 -4.37
CA TRP A 315 7.82 1.17 -3.17
C TRP A 315 6.47 0.52 -2.86
N HIS A 316 6.29 0.08 -1.62
CA HIS A 316 5.07 -0.57 -1.16
C HIS A 316 4.46 0.17 0.02
N LEU A 317 3.14 0.14 0.10
CA LEU A 317 2.35 0.67 1.20
C LEU A 317 1.27 -0.33 1.58
N ILE A 318 1.09 -0.57 2.88
CA ILE A 318 -0.07 -1.26 3.44
C ILE A 318 -0.74 -0.35 4.46
N ALA A 319 -2.07 -0.32 4.46
CA ALA A 319 -2.87 0.31 5.48
C ALA A 319 -3.75 -0.73 6.18
N GLU A 320 -3.72 -0.72 7.51
CA GLU A 320 -4.54 -1.58 8.37
C GLU A 320 -5.85 -0.86 8.73
N GLY A 321 -6.94 -1.64 8.87
CA GLY A 321 -8.22 -1.12 9.33
C GLY A 321 -8.80 -0.02 8.43
N ASP A 322 -9.33 1.01 9.08
CA ASP A 322 -10.08 2.11 8.46
C ASP A 322 -9.18 3.25 7.93
N ASP A 323 -7.86 3.10 8.00
CA ASP A 323 -6.90 4.15 7.65
C ASP A 323 -6.58 4.22 6.17
N GLY A 324 -6.71 3.11 5.42
CA GLY A 324 -6.47 3.09 3.97
C GLY A 324 -7.26 4.17 3.19
N PRO A 325 -8.55 4.37 3.48
CA PRO A 325 -9.33 5.46 2.90
C PRO A 325 -8.81 6.88 3.11
N PHE A 326 -7.91 7.15 4.06
CA PHE A 326 -7.31 8.48 4.27
C PHE A 326 -6.22 8.80 3.24
N ILE A 327 -5.57 7.79 2.66
CA ILE A 327 -4.41 7.97 1.75
C ILE A 327 -4.69 9.01 0.65
N PRO A 328 -5.82 8.97 -0.08
CA PRO A 328 -6.09 9.94 -1.14
C PRO A 328 -6.17 11.40 -0.68
N ALA A 329 -6.41 11.68 0.60
CA ALA A 329 -6.47 13.02 1.16
C ALA A 329 -5.12 13.50 1.73
N THR A 330 -4.15 12.61 1.89
CA THR A 330 -2.87 12.93 2.55
C THR A 330 -2.01 13.92 1.76
N GLY A 331 -2.07 13.88 0.42
CA GLY A 331 -1.34 14.83 -0.43
C GLY A 331 -1.80 16.26 -0.22
N ALA A 332 -3.12 16.49 -0.27
CA ALA A 332 -3.69 17.80 0.04
C ALA A 332 -3.40 18.23 1.48
N ALA A 333 -3.48 17.33 2.46
CA ALA A 333 -3.15 17.66 3.85
C ALA A 333 -1.67 18.07 4.03
N ALA A 334 -0.75 17.35 3.39
CA ALA A 334 0.68 17.65 3.41
C ALA A 334 0.98 19.01 2.76
N LEU A 335 0.39 19.27 1.59
CA LEU A 335 0.56 20.54 0.89
C LEU A 335 -0.01 21.73 1.68
N LEU A 336 -1.18 21.57 2.30
CA LEU A 336 -1.78 22.61 3.14
C LEU A 336 -0.92 22.93 4.37
N ARG A 337 -0.26 21.93 4.97
CA ARG A 337 0.70 22.14 6.07
C ARG A 337 1.93 22.90 5.59
N ALA A 338 2.50 22.53 4.44
CA ALA A 338 3.60 23.27 3.83
C ALA A 338 3.20 24.74 3.57
N LEU A 339 1.99 24.98 3.06
CA LEU A 339 1.46 26.33 2.85
C LEU A 339 1.33 27.11 4.18
N ALA A 340 0.85 26.46 5.25
CA ALA A 340 0.79 27.06 6.58
C ALA A 340 2.18 27.33 7.19
N ASP A 341 3.21 26.60 6.76
CA ASP A 341 4.63 26.86 7.08
C ASP A 341 5.26 27.95 6.19
N GLY A 342 4.48 28.57 5.30
CA GLY A 342 4.95 29.62 4.38
C GLY A 342 5.59 29.09 3.09
N GLN A 343 5.58 27.77 2.87
CA GLN A 343 6.06 27.15 1.64
C GLN A 343 4.95 27.14 0.59
N ARG A 344 4.92 28.18 -0.24
CA ARG A 344 3.92 28.35 -1.28
C ARG A 344 4.38 27.71 -2.61
N PRO A 345 3.54 26.90 -3.27
CA PRO A 345 3.78 26.46 -4.64
C PRO A 345 3.92 27.63 -5.62
N ALA A 346 4.69 27.42 -6.69
CA ALA A 346 4.77 28.37 -7.79
C ALA A 346 3.39 28.58 -8.43
N SER A 347 3.08 29.85 -8.75
CA SER A 347 1.86 30.22 -9.47
C SER A 347 1.76 29.52 -10.82
N GLY A 348 0.53 29.26 -11.26
CA GLY A 348 0.24 28.51 -12.48
C GLY A 348 -0.62 27.27 -12.24
N ALA A 349 -1.01 26.63 -13.33
CA ALA A 349 -1.91 25.47 -13.32
C ALA A 349 -1.22 24.24 -13.90
N ARG A 350 -1.23 23.13 -13.15
CA ARG A 350 -0.55 21.90 -13.55
C ARG A 350 -1.05 20.68 -12.78
N PRO A 351 -0.84 19.44 -13.30
CA PRO A 351 -0.95 18.24 -12.49
C PRO A 351 -0.03 18.34 -11.26
N ALA A 352 -0.48 17.83 -10.12
CA ALA A 352 0.22 17.94 -8.84
C ALA A 352 1.42 16.96 -8.68
N ILE A 353 2.00 16.52 -9.78
CA ILE A 353 3.19 15.66 -9.77
C ILE A 353 4.41 16.47 -9.31
N GLY A 354 5.21 15.93 -8.40
CA GLY A 354 6.39 16.62 -7.85
C GLY A 354 6.09 17.76 -6.86
N GLU A 355 4.82 18.08 -6.59
CA GLU A 355 4.44 19.17 -5.65
C GLU A 355 4.56 18.76 -4.18
N VAL A 356 4.48 17.45 -3.90
CA VAL A 356 4.57 16.90 -2.54
C VAL A 356 5.61 15.79 -2.55
N PRO A 357 6.73 15.92 -1.81
CA PRO A 357 7.74 14.87 -1.75
C PRO A 357 7.21 13.65 -0.98
N LEU A 358 7.76 12.46 -1.27
CA LEU A 358 7.34 11.21 -0.62
C LEU A 358 7.47 11.30 0.92
N SER A 359 8.51 11.96 1.42
CA SER A 359 8.72 12.16 2.86
C SER A 359 7.59 12.93 3.54
N ALA A 360 6.93 13.86 2.85
CA ALA A 360 5.78 14.60 3.37
C ALA A 360 4.52 13.72 3.41
N PHE A 361 4.33 12.83 2.44
CA PHE A 361 3.31 11.78 2.51
C PHE A 361 3.57 10.82 3.67
N GLU A 362 4.81 10.36 3.85
CA GLU A 362 5.19 9.47 4.95
C GLU A 362 5.00 10.12 6.32
N ALA A 363 5.29 11.42 6.45
CA ALA A 363 4.97 12.18 7.66
C ALA A 363 3.45 12.22 7.93
N ALA A 364 2.63 12.37 6.87
CA ALA A 364 1.17 12.32 6.99
C ALA A 364 0.62 10.91 7.28
N PHE A 365 1.39 9.85 7.01
CA PHE A 365 1.03 8.46 7.33
C PHE A 365 1.32 8.06 8.79
N ARG A 366 2.29 8.71 9.46
CA ARG A 366 2.68 8.39 10.85
C ARG A 366 1.55 8.26 11.88
N PRO A 367 0.50 9.12 11.89
CA PRO A 367 -0.60 8.97 12.85
C PRO A 367 -1.59 7.86 12.47
N LEU A 368 -1.41 7.22 11.32
CA LEU A 368 -2.27 6.18 10.76
C LEU A 368 -1.57 4.82 10.88
N ALA A 369 -2.32 3.74 10.89
CA ALA A 369 -1.82 2.36 10.84
C ALA A 369 -1.36 1.99 9.40
N ILE A 370 -0.43 2.77 8.88
CA ILE A 370 0.13 2.65 7.53
C ILE A 370 1.61 2.33 7.65
N ARG A 371 2.06 1.30 6.92
CA ARG A 371 3.48 0.93 6.79
C ARG A 371 3.90 1.06 5.34
N THR A 372 5.03 1.71 5.11
CA THR A 372 5.65 1.90 3.79
C THR A 372 7.07 1.32 3.77
N GLY A 373 7.64 1.16 2.58
CA GLY A 373 9.06 0.93 2.41
C GLY A 373 9.41 0.46 1.01
N ILE A 374 10.70 0.43 0.72
CA ILE A 374 11.23 0.11 -0.61
C ILE A 374 11.82 -1.30 -0.62
N ARG A 375 11.56 -2.03 -1.70
CA ARG A 375 12.25 -3.28 -2.03
C ARG A 375 13.10 -3.08 -3.25
N ARG A 376 14.35 -3.52 -3.16
CA ARG A 376 15.33 -3.44 -4.23
C ARG A 376 15.57 -4.84 -4.76
N HIS A 377 15.72 -4.95 -6.07
CA HIS A 377 15.90 -6.19 -6.80
C HIS A 377 17.04 -6.01 -7.81
N ARG A 378 18.26 -6.29 -7.37
CA ARG A 378 19.49 -6.32 -8.19
C ARG A 378 19.83 -7.75 -8.57
N ALA A 379 20.53 -7.92 -9.70
CA ALA A 379 21.00 -9.23 -10.14
C ALA A 379 21.85 -9.96 -9.07
N GLY A 380 22.64 -9.21 -8.28
CA GLY A 380 23.48 -9.74 -7.19
C GLY A 380 22.78 -9.97 -5.86
N ASP A 381 21.50 -9.59 -5.69
CA ASP A 381 20.82 -9.72 -4.38
C ASP A 381 20.63 -11.17 -3.95
N ARG A 382 20.79 -12.14 -4.87
CA ARG A 382 20.74 -13.57 -4.53
C ARG A 382 21.83 -14.00 -3.57
N ASP A 383 22.95 -13.29 -3.56
CA ASP A 383 24.13 -13.58 -2.74
C ASP A 383 24.00 -13.01 -1.32
N LEU A 384 23.00 -12.16 -1.07
CA LEU A 384 22.70 -11.67 0.26
C LEU A 384 22.12 -12.80 1.13
N PRO A 385 22.35 -12.77 2.47
CA PRO A 385 21.70 -13.67 3.41
C PRO A 385 20.19 -13.71 3.23
N LEU A 386 19.57 -14.87 3.42
CA LEU A 386 18.16 -15.10 3.09
C LEU A 386 17.24 -14.12 3.81
N TYR A 387 17.45 -13.91 5.10
CA TYR A 387 16.62 -13.02 5.91
C TYR A 387 16.77 -11.56 5.47
N ARG A 388 17.97 -11.15 5.03
CA ARG A 388 18.20 -9.81 4.48
C ARG A 388 17.42 -9.59 3.19
N ARG A 389 17.36 -10.61 2.32
CA ARG A 389 16.54 -10.58 1.10
C ARG A 389 15.05 -10.46 1.39
N VAL A 390 14.53 -11.26 2.33
CA VAL A 390 13.11 -11.25 2.70
C VAL A 390 12.71 -9.95 3.42
N LEU A 391 13.54 -9.47 4.34
CA LEU A 391 13.27 -8.26 5.12
C LEU A 391 13.45 -6.97 4.32
N GLY A 392 14.36 -6.94 3.33
CA GLY A 392 14.69 -5.71 2.60
C GLY A 392 15.19 -4.62 3.55
N ASP A 393 14.69 -3.39 3.38
CA ASP A 393 15.09 -2.24 4.20
C ASP A 393 14.81 -2.42 5.71
N ALA A 394 13.87 -3.31 6.09
CA ALA A 394 13.58 -3.60 7.48
C ALA A 394 14.69 -4.40 8.18
N TRP A 395 15.68 -4.92 7.45
CA TRP A 395 16.86 -5.57 8.01
C TRP A 395 17.61 -4.66 9.00
N ALA A 396 17.72 -3.37 8.68
CA ALA A 396 18.44 -2.40 9.51
C ALA A 396 17.78 -2.14 10.88
N ALA A 397 16.51 -2.52 11.05
CA ALA A 397 15.77 -2.38 12.30
C ALA A 397 15.89 -3.62 13.21
N LEU A 398 16.58 -4.68 12.78
CA LEU A 398 16.76 -5.87 13.61
C LEU A 398 17.71 -5.58 14.78
N PRO A 399 17.45 -6.18 15.97
CA PRO A 399 18.43 -6.20 17.05
C PRO A 399 19.77 -6.81 16.59
N PRO A 400 20.93 -6.26 17.01
CA PRO A 400 22.24 -6.74 16.61
C PRO A 400 22.45 -8.25 16.71
N ALA A 401 22.04 -8.89 17.82
CA ALA A 401 22.20 -10.33 18.01
C ALA A 401 21.32 -11.16 17.06
N VAL A 402 20.12 -10.65 16.72
CA VAL A 402 19.23 -11.27 15.72
C VAL A 402 19.81 -11.11 14.33
N ALA A 403 20.26 -9.91 13.97
CA ALA A 403 20.91 -9.66 12.68
C ALA A 403 22.17 -10.54 12.49
N ALA A 404 23.01 -10.67 13.51
CA ALA A 404 24.21 -11.51 13.47
C ALA A 404 23.88 -12.98 13.23
N MET A 405 22.84 -13.51 13.89
CA MET A 405 22.38 -14.90 13.70
C MET A 405 22.00 -15.19 12.24
N HIS A 406 21.41 -14.21 11.56
CA HIS A 406 20.89 -14.34 10.20
C HIS A 406 21.79 -13.75 9.11
N SER A 407 23.05 -13.46 9.43
CA SER A 407 24.02 -12.88 8.50
C SER A 407 24.82 -13.94 7.71
N VAL A 408 24.43 -15.21 7.79
CA VAL A 408 25.16 -16.32 7.15
C VAL A 408 25.00 -16.24 5.63
N SER A 409 26.10 -16.02 4.92
CA SER A 409 26.12 -15.90 3.45
C SER A 409 26.89 -17.02 2.74
N GLY A 410 27.36 -18.04 3.47
CA GLY A 410 28.10 -19.17 2.92
C GLY A 410 28.75 -20.05 3.99
N GLY A 411 28.97 -21.32 3.67
CA GLY A 411 29.63 -22.29 4.55
C GLY A 411 28.72 -22.85 5.65
N GLU A 412 29.35 -23.50 6.63
CA GLU A 412 28.69 -23.96 7.86
C GLU A 412 28.96 -22.97 8.99
N TYR A 413 27.89 -22.48 9.61
CA TYR A 413 27.94 -21.65 10.81
C TYR A 413 27.26 -22.39 11.95
N ARG A 414 27.91 -22.47 13.11
CA ARG A 414 27.41 -23.21 14.27
C ARG A 414 27.24 -22.28 15.46
N VAL A 415 26.13 -22.45 16.16
CA VAL A 415 25.80 -21.73 17.39
C VAL A 415 25.31 -22.71 18.44
N SER A 416 25.59 -22.43 19.70
CA SER A 416 25.21 -23.28 20.83
C SER A 416 24.60 -22.49 21.97
N GLY A 417 23.84 -23.17 22.82
CA GLY A 417 23.24 -22.56 24.00
C GLY A 417 22.34 -23.51 24.79
N ARG A 418 21.31 -22.95 25.43
CA ARG A 418 20.40 -23.68 26.33
C ARG A 418 18.95 -23.43 25.94
N ALA A 419 18.14 -24.47 26.05
CA ALA A 419 16.71 -24.41 25.73
C ALA A 419 15.86 -25.14 26.77
N ARG A 420 14.65 -24.63 26.94
CA ARG A 420 13.53 -25.24 27.65
C ARG A 420 12.51 -25.71 26.63
N VAL A 421 12.01 -26.93 26.75
CA VAL A 421 11.04 -27.54 25.85
C VAL A 421 9.81 -27.97 26.63
N GLU A 422 8.65 -27.47 26.22
CA GLU A 422 7.35 -27.88 26.72
C GLU A 422 6.58 -28.63 25.62
N ARG A 423 5.79 -29.64 26.01
CA ARG A 423 5.00 -30.47 25.09
C ARG A 423 3.51 -30.36 25.34
N GLY A 424 2.75 -30.44 24.26
CA GLY A 424 1.32 -30.66 24.31
C GLY A 424 0.95 -31.95 25.03
N LYS A 425 -0.19 -31.94 25.74
CA LYS A 425 -0.73 -33.11 26.45
C LYS A 425 -1.64 -33.99 25.57
N GLY A 426 -1.98 -33.54 24.36
CA GLY A 426 -2.92 -34.23 23.47
C GLY A 426 -2.29 -35.37 22.66
N LEU A 427 -3.08 -36.39 22.32
CA LEU A 427 -2.65 -37.53 21.51
C LEU A 427 -2.25 -37.09 20.08
N LEU A 428 -3.07 -36.25 19.44
CA LEU A 428 -2.77 -35.71 18.11
C LEU A 428 -1.50 -34.85 18.11
N ALA A 429 -1.32 -34.03 19.15
CA ALA A 429 -0.08 -33.27 19.36
C ALA A 429 1.14 -34.19 19.47
N SER A 430 1.01 -35.32 20.17
CA SER A 430 2.07 -36.32 20.34
C SER A 430 2.42 -37.05 19.03
N ILE A 431 1.43 -37.32 18.17
CA ILE A 431 1.65 -37.92 16.85
C ILE A 431 2.40 -36.93 15.94
N VAL A 432 1.92 -35.68 15.83
CA VAL A 432 2.57 -34.65 15.00
C VAL A 432 3.99 -34.38 15.49
N ALA A 433 4.16 -34.32 16.81
CA ALA A 433 5.45 -34.22 17.48
C ALA A 433 6.44 -35.31 17.10
N ALA A 434 5.97 -36.56 17.00
CA ALA A 434 6.79 -37.70 16.65
C ALA A 434 7.17 -37.68 15.16
N VAL A 435 6.21 -37.37 14.28
CA VAL A 435 6.42 -37.30 12.82
C VAL A 435 7.44 -36.23 12.44
N ILE A 436 7.37 -35.04 13.05
CA ILE A 436 8.30 -33.94 12.77
C ILE A 436 9.66 -34.17 13.49
N GLY A 437 9.68 -35.01 14.53
CA GLY A 437 10.90 -35.35 15.25
C GLY A 437 11.26 -34.39 16.39
N PHE A 438 10.34 -33.55 16.84
CA PHE A 438 10.56 -32.57 17.90
C PHE A 438 11.12 -33.20 19.21
N PRO A 439 11.87 -32.45 20.05
CA PRO A 439 12.49 -32.95 21.28
C PRO A 439 11.48 -33.36 22.37
N LYS A 440 11.91 -34.12 23.39
CA LYS A 440 11.06 -34.41 24.57
C LYS A 440 10.96 -33.18 25.47
N ALA A 441 9.95 -33.11 26.33
CA ALA A 441 9.84 -32.02 27.31
C ALA A 441 11.03 -32.06 28.27
N ALA A 442 11.63 -30.90 28.52
CA ALA A 442 12.78 -30.75 29.42
C ALA A 442 12.91 -29.29 29.86
N GLU A 443 13.29 -29.08 31.12
CA GLU A 443 13.44 -27.73 31.70
C GLU A 443 14.73 -27.03 31.23
N ASP A 444 15.81 -27.79 31.02
CA ASP A 444 17.10 -27.24 30.59
C ASP A 444 17.92 -28.29 29.82
N ILE A 445 18.09 -28.07 28.51
CA ILE A 445 18.86 -28.95 27.63
C ILE A 445 19.85 -28.16 26.77
N PRO A 446 21.03 -28.73 26.46
CA PRO A 446 21.92 -28.14 25.47
C PRO A 446 21.25 -28.14 24.10
N VAL A 447 21.37 -27.02 23.40
CA VAL A 447 20.92 -26.86 22.01
C VAL A 447 22.10 -26.41 21.16
N SER A 448 22.25 -26.99 19.97
CA SER A 448 23.13 -26.45 18.94
C SER A 448 22.39 -26.37 17.61
N VAL A 449 22.63 -25.30 16.87
CA VAL A 449 22.07 -25.09 15.53
C VAL A 449 23.23 -24.91 14.56
N THR A 450 23.21 -25.69 13.48
CA THR A 450 24.13 -25.55 12.36
C THR A 450 23.35 -25.02 11.16
N PHE A 451 23.83 -23.91 10.60
CA PHE A 451 23.32 -23.30 9.39
C PHE A 451 24.25 -23.67 8.24
N SER A 452 23.70 -24.23 7.16
CA SER A 452 24.44 -24.44 5.92
C SER A 452 23.73 -23.72 4.77
N VAL A 453 24.48 -22.93 4.00
CA VAL A 453 23.94 -22.12 2.90
C VAL A 453 24.38 -22.69 1.56
N GLU A 454 23.42 -23.07 0.72
CA GLU A 454 23.65 -23.59 -0.63
C GLU A 454 22.62 -22.97 -1.60
N ASP A 455 23.07 -22.40 -2.72
CA ASP A 455 22.23 -21.80 -3.78
C ASP A 455 21.16 -20.80 -3.28
N GLY A 456 21.52 -19.97 -2.30
CA GLY A 456 20.60 -18.99 -1.69
C GLY A 456 19.47 -19.63 -0.88
N ARG A 457 19.66 -20.88 -0.42
CA ARG A 457 18.80 -21.60 0.51
C ARG A 457 19.59 -21.90 1.78
N GLU A 458 18.91 -21.85 2.91
CA GLU A 458 19.51 -22.16 4.20
C GLU A 458 18.96 -23.48 4.72
N THR A 459 19.83 -24.41 5.09
CA THR A 459 19.45 -25.62 5.81
C THR A 459 19.83 -25.46 7.27
N TRP A 460 18.85 -25.62 8.14
CA TRP A 460 19.00 -25.46 9.58
C TRP A 460 18.93 -26.82 10.24
N LEU A 461 20.06 -27.34 10.73
CA LEU A 461 20.12 -28.56 11.52
C LEU A 461 20.12 -28.19 13.00
N ARG A 462 19.09 -28.63 13.73
CA ARG A 462 18.92 -28.34 15.16
C ARG A 462 19.09 -29.63 15.96
N ASP A 463 19.99 -29.61 16.95
CA ASP A 463 20.22 -30.70 17.90
C ASP A 463 19.79 -30.22 19.30
N PHE A 464 18.78 -30.89 19.86
CA PHE A 464 18.27 -30.64 21.21
C PHE A 464 18.53 -31.87 22.07
N GLY A 465 19.57 -31.84 22.89
CA GLY A 465 19.93 -32.94 23.79
C GLY A 465 20.12 -34.30 23.08
N GLY A 466 20.69 -34.30 21.87
CA GLY A 466 20.94 -35.49 21.05
C GLY A 466 19.83 -35.82 20.04
N ARG A 467 18.69 -35.10 20.08
CA ARG A 467 17.60 -35.28 19.12
C ARG A 467 17.69 -34.24 18.01
N ARG A 468 17.89 -34.72 16.78
CA ARG A 468 18.11 -33.88 15.61
C ARG A 468 16.89 -33.78 14.72
N PHE A 469 16.63 -32.59 14.22
CA PHE A 469 15.72 -32.35 13.11
C PHE A 469 16.25 -31.21 12.26
N PHE A 470 15.86 -31.16 10.99
CA PHE A 470 16.30 -30.11 10.09
C PHE A 470 15.12 -29.45 9.37
N SER A 471 15.30 -28.20 8.96
CA SER A 471 14.41 -27.52 8.02
C SER A 471 15.21 -26.88 6.89
N ARG A 472 14.54 -26.67 5.76
CA ARG A 472 15.09 -25.90 4.64
C ARG A 472 14.31 -24.62 4.50
N GLN A 473 15.01 -23.49 4.48
CA GLN A 473 14.47 -22.16 4.36
C GLN A 473 14.88 -21.55 3.02
N LEU A 474 13.93 -20.90 2.38
CA LEU A 474 14.14 -20.16 1.13
C LEU A 474 13.15 -19.02 1.01
N GLU A 475 13.41 -18.10 0.10
CA GLU A 475 12.46 -17.05 -0.24
C GLU A 475 11.29 -17.64 -1.03
N GLY A 476 10.06 -17.28 -0.63
CA GLY A 476 8.85 -17.69 -1.32
C GLY A 476 8.75 -17.07 -2.71
N ASN A 477 8.02 -17.73 -3.61
CA ASN A 477 7.85 -17.30 -5.00
C ASN A 477 6.37 -17.12 -5.38
N GLY A 478 6.14 -16.42 -6.49
CA GLY A 478 4.81 -16.19 -7.04
C GLY A 478 3.85 -15.60 -6.01
N ARG A 479 2.80 -16.35 -5.62
CA ARG A 479 1.81 -15.88 -4.63
C ARG A 479 2.34 -15.77 -3.20
N HIS A 480 3.53 -16.33 -2.95
CA HIS A 480 4.21 -16.33 -1.65
C HIS A 480 5.49 -15.48 -1.68
N ALA A 481 5.65 -14.62 -2.69
CA ALA A 481 6.78 -13.68 -2.75
C ALA A 481 6.88 -12.86 -1.45
N HIS A 482 8.12 -12.57 -1.04
CA HIS A 482 8.45 -11.83 0.19
C HIS A 482 8.03 -12.51 1.51
N LEU A 483 7.74 -13.82 1.47
CA LEU A 483 7.60 -14.64 2.66
C LEU A 483 8.79 -15.57 2.76
N LEU A 484 9.24 -15.85 3.98
CA LEU A 484 10.13 -16.97 4.26
C LEU A 484 9.34 -18.27 4.09
N ALA A 485 9.79 -19.16 3.22
CA ALA A 485 9.24 -20.50 3.09
C ALA A 485 10.12 -21.47 3.86
N GLU A 486 9.59 -22.04 4.94
CA GLU A 486 10.26 -23.05 5.74
C GLU A 486 9.65 -24.43 5.47
N GLN A 487 10.50 -25.40 5.13
CA GLN A 487 10.09 -26.76 4.79
C GLN A 487 10.58 -27.77 5.82
N PHE A 488 9.63 -28.54 6.36
CA PHE A 488 9.82 -29.68 7.25
C PHE A 488 9.27 -30.93 6.56
N GLY A 489 10.15 -31.70 5.90
CA GLY A 489 9.74 -32.87 5.13
C GLY A 489 8.65 -32.53 4.08
N PRO A 490 7.43 -33.12 4.16
CA PRO A 490 6.33 -32.83 3.24
C PRO A 490 5.57 -31.53 3.57
N VAL A 491 5.81 -30.92 4.73
CA VAL A 491 5.13 -29.71 5.19
C VAL A 491 5.96 -28.49 4.81
N ARG A 492 5.30 -27.46 4.26
CA ARG A 492 5.92 -26.16 4.00
C ARG A 492 5.07 -25.06 4.60
N VAL A 493 5.67 -24.17 5.37
CA VAL A 493 5.04 -23.03 6.02
C VAL A 493 5.57 -21.75 5.39
N PHE A 494 4.70 -20.77 5.16
CA PHE A 494 5.07 -19.46 4.63
C PHE A 494 4.89 -18.43 5.73
N ILE A 495 5.97 -17.71 6.05
CA ILE A 495 6.13 -16.89 7.24
C ILE A 495 6.46 -15.46 6.80
N ALA A 496 5.75 -14.48 7.33
CA ALA A 496 6.13 -13.08 7.23
C ALA A 496 7.04 -12.73 8.41
N LEU A 497 8.18 -12.11 8.12
CA LEU A 497 9.12 -11.60 9.12
C LEU A 497 8.76 -10.15 9.46
N VAL A 498 8.44 -9.89 10.73
CA VAL A 498 7.91 -8.60 11.19
C VAL A 498 8.73 -8.09 12.37
N PRO A 499 9.72 -7.21 12.15
CA PRO A 499 10.42 -6.51 13.22
C PRO A 499 9.46 -5.53 13.92
N GLU A 500 9.22 -5.72 15.21
CA GLU A 500 8.32 -4.90 16.02
C GLU A 500 8.73 -4.95 17.51
N GLY A 501 8.90 -3.78 18.13
CA GLY A 501 9.17 -3.67 19.57
C GLY A 501 10.47 -4.35 20.03
N GLY A 502 11.53 -4.32 19.20
CA GLY A 502 12.80 -5.00 19.51
C GLY A 502 12.77 -6.52 19.31
N ARG A 503 11.69 -7.07 18.73
CA ARG A 503 11.53 -8.48 18.40
C ARG A 503 11.34 -8.66 16.91
N MET A 504 11.83 -9.76 16.35
CA MET A 504 11.41 -10.25 15.04
C MET A 504 10.30 -11.28 15.23
N ARG A 505 9.06 -10.92 14.90
CA ARG A 505 7.92 -11.84 14.96
C ARG A 505 7.82 -12.65 13.67
N LEU A 506 7.56 -13.95 13.79
CA LEU A 506 7.37 -14.88 12.68
C LEU A 506 5.88 -15.17 12.51
N VAL A 507 5.24 -14.49 11.56
CA VAL A 507 3.79 -14.57 11.37
C VAL A 507 3.46 -15.55 10.25
N ILE A 508 2.85 -16.68 10.57
CA ILE A 508 2.44 -17.67 9.56
C ILE A 508 1.35 -17.07 8.67
N ARG A 509 1.52 -17.15 7.35
CA ARG A 509 0.61 -16.63 6.31
C ARG A 509 -0.02 -17.70 5.44
N GLY A 510 0.56 -18.89 5.41
CA GLY A 510 -0.02 -20.03 4.74
C GLY A 510 0.83 -21.27 4.96
N TRP A 511 0.32 -22.41 4.51
CA TRP A 511 1.01 -23.68 4.64
C TRP A 511 0.53 -24.67 3.56
N GLN A 512 1.36 -25.65 3.30
CA GLN A 512 1.17 -26.69 2.29
C GLN A 512 1.62 -28.04 2.82
N VAL A 513 0.98 -29.11 2.36
CA VAL A 513 1.41 -30.49 2.60
C VAL A 513 1.46 -31.18 1.24
N PHE A 514 2.60 -31.81 0.91
CA PHE A 514 2.88 -32.36 -0.43
C PHE A 514 2.66 -31.34 -1.57
N GLY A 515 2.92 -30.06 -1.30
CA GLY A 515 2.72 -28.96 -2.26
C GLY A 515 1.28 -28.47 -2.41
N LEU A 516 0.30 -29.14 -1.80
CA LEU A 516 -1.09 -28.72 -1.84
C LEU A 516 -1.38 -27.67 -0.75
N PRO A 517 -1.94 -26.50 -1.10
CA PRO A 517 -2.27 -25.47 -0.12
C PRO A 517 -3.42 -25.91 0.77
N LEU A 518 -3.23 -25.78 2.09
CA LEU A 518 -4.27 -26.10 3.07
C LEU A 518 -4.92 -24.83 3.63
N PRO A 519 -6.18 -24.92 4.11
CA PRO A 519 -6.87 -23.79 4.72
C PRO A 519 -6.08 -23.20 5.89
N ARG A 520 -6.03 -21.87 5.99
CA ARG A 520 -5.30 -21.15 7.05
C ARG A 520 -5.79 -21.51 8.46
N PHE A 521 -7.08 -21.75 8.64
CA PHE A 521 -7.62 -22.08 9.96
C PHE A 521 -7.15 -23.44 10.50
N LEU A 522 -6.52 -24.28 9.67
CA LEU A 522 -5.87 -25.52 10.07
C LEU A 522 -4.35 -25.38 10.22
N ALA A 523 -3.79 -24.21 9.89
CA ALA A 523 -2.37 -23.98 9.96
C ALA A 523 -1.86 -24.12 11.40
N PRO A 524 -0.60 -24.52 11.58
CA PRO A 524 0.07 -24.31 12.86
C PRO A 524 0.00 -22.82 13.22
N ASP A 525 -0.27 -22.53 14.48
CA ASP A 525 -0.33 -21.18 15.03
C ASP A 525 0.35 -21.15 16.40
N GLY A 526 0.78 -19.97 16.83
CA GLY A 526 1.48 -19.80 18.10
C GLY A 526 2.30 -18.52 18.11
N ASP A 527 2.61 -18.01 19.30
CA ASP A 527 3.49 -16.85 19.44
C ASP A 527 4.92 -17.30 19.12
N THR A 528 5.48 -16.82 18.02
CA THR A 528 6.86 -17.11 17.62
C THR A 528 7.60 -15.82 17.35
N PHE A 529 8.69 -15.60 18.08
CA PHE A 529 9.53 -14.41 17.93
C PHE A 529 10.97 -14.69 18.33
N GLU A 530 11.85 -13.84 17.82
CA GLU A 530 13.26 -13.79 18.14
C GLU A 530 13.59 -12.41 18.67
N GLU A 531 14.42 -12.33 19.71
CA GLU A 531 14.77 -11.06 20.35
C GLU A 531 16.23 -11.07 20.80
N GLU A 532 16.72 -9.89 21.14
CA GLU A 532 17.98 -9.75 21.86
C GLU A 532 17.69 -9.44 23.33
N ALA A 533 18.33 -10.18 24.23
CA ALA A 533 18.33 -9.87 25.64
C ALA A 533 19.67 -10.25 26.27
N ASP A 534 20.22 -9.35 27.07
CA ASP A 534 21.55 -9.49 27.70
C ASP A 534 22.67 -9.74 26.67
N GLY A 535 22.58 -9.13 25.49
CA GLY A 535 23.52 -9.31 24.37
C GLY A 535 23.47 -10.69 23.71
N ARG A 536 22.46 -11.51 24.03
CA ARG A 536 22.29 -12.86 23.48
C ARG A 536 21.07 -12.94 22.57
N PHE A 537 21.16 -13.77 21.55
CA PHE A 537 20.02 -14.17 20.75
C PHE A 537 19.10 -15.05 21.60
N ARG A 538 17.84 -14.64 21.76
CA ARG A 538 16.78 -15.43 22.39
C ARG A 538 15.73 -15.79 21.36
N PHE A 539 15.29 -17.04 21.41
CA PHE A 539 14.18 -17.52 20.60
C PHE A 539 13.03 -17.94 21.49
N HIS A 540 11.82 -17.65 21.03
CA HIS A 540 10.58 -18.20 21.55
C HIS A 540 9.82 -18.77 20.37
N VAL A 541 9.65 -20.10 20.33
CA VAL A 541 8.90 -20.77 19.27
C VAL A 541 7.77 -21.56 19.90
N GLU A 542 6.55 -21.14 19.61
CA GLU A 542 5.34 -21.85 19.98
C GLU A 542 4.66 -22.39 18.72
N ILE A 543 4.42 -23.69 18.70
CA ILE A 543 3.70 -24.37 17.64
C ILE A 543 2.51 -25.07 18.27
N GLY A 544 1.32 -24.64 17.90
CA GLY A 544 0.05 -25.25 18.25
C GLY A 544 -0.89 -25.28 17.05
N GLY A 545 -2.12 -25.69 17.28
CA GLY A 545 -3.16 -25.68 16.25
C GLY A 545 -4.54 -25.92 16.86
N PRO A 546 -5.62 -25.50 16.18
CA PRO A 546 -6.97 -25.56 16.75
C PRO A 546 -7.43 -26.98 17.09
N LEU A 547 -6.94 -28.00 16.37
CA LEU A 547 -7.27 -29.41 16.62
C LEU A 547 -6.31 -30.09 17.61
N THR A 548 -5.08 -29.60 17.72
CA THR A 548 -4.02 -30.25 18.51
C THR A 548 -3.82 -29.61 19.88
N GLY A 549 -4.28 -28.37 20.07
CA GLY A 549 -3.77 -27.49 21.11
C GLY A 549 -2.28 -27.21 20.90
N LEU A 550 -1.56 -26.91 21.97
CA LEU A 550 -0.10 -26.81 21.95
C LEU A 550 0.51 -28.14 21.45
N ILE A 551 1.45 -28.08 20.51
CA ILE A 551 2.23 -29.23 20.04
C ILE A 551 3.59 -29.22 20.72
N VAL A 552 4.29 -28.09 20.61
CA VAL A 552 5.59 -27.87 21.25
C VAL A 552 5.79 -26.38 21.48
N ARG A 553 6.40 -26.03 22.61
CA ARG A 553 6.98 -24.71 22.84
C ARG A 553 8.43 -24.90 23.21
N TYR A 554 9.34 -24.19 22.55
CA TYR A 554 10.73 -24.15 22.97
C TYR A 554 11.22 -22.71 23.07
N THR A 555 11.86 -22.42 24.20
CA THR A 555 12.39 -21.11 24.54
C THR A 555 13.83 -21.26 24.97
N GLY A 556 14.72 -20.39 24.53
CA GLY A 556 16.12 -20.51 24.85
C GLY A 556 16.96 -19.37 24.34
N TRP A 557 18.27 -19.53 24.47
CA TRP A 557 19.25 -18.59 23.96
C TRP A 557 20.37 -19.32 23.22
N LEU A 558 20.96 -18.64 22.23
CA LEU A 558 22.09 -19.12 21.44
C LEU A 558 23.20 -18.07 21.41
N MET A 559 24.43 -18.53 21.27
CA MET A 559 25.62 -17.72 21.02
C MET A 559 26.47 -18.38 19.93
N PRO A 560 27.21 -17.59 19.14
CA PRO A 560 28.25 -18.12 18.26
C PRO A 560 29.22 -19.01 19.04
N ASP A 561 29.62 -20.14 18.46
CA ASP A 561 30.63 -21.04 19.02
C ASP A 561 32.04 -20.44 19.03
#